data_AF-A0A2N2MT20-F1
#
_entry.id   AF-A0A2N2MT20-F1
#
_cell.length_a   1.000
_cell.length_b   1.000
_cell.length_c   1.000
_cell.angle_alpha   90.00
_cell.angle_beta   90.00
_cell.angle_gamma   90.00
#
_symmetry.space_group_name_H-M   'P 1'
#
loop_
_entity.id
_entity.type
_entity.pdbx_description
1 polymer ?
#
loop_
_entity_poly.entity_id
_entity_poly.type
_entity_poly.pdbx_seq_one_letter_code
_entity_poly.pdbx_strand_id
1 'polypeptide(L)'
;MPTTIFRVQDKYGRGPWKPGFSESWVEDREDLDNLKAWPLEDVRRIAIEAAKHDLCLGSGCKSLEQLRRWFTESEFRNLSELGYRAVALKGAIIVREDETQCLFARGRPHRYGAREVLLYAKRDR
;
A
#
# COMPACT_ATOMS: atom_id res chain seq x y z
N MET A 1 -9.76 14.71 -8.37
CA MET A 1 -10.83 14.51 -7.36
C MET A 1 -10.31 13.59 -6.25
N PRO A 2 -10.71 13.80 -4.98
CA PRO A 2 -10.33 12.89 -3.90
C PRO A 2 -10.94 11.51 -4.11
N THR A 3 -10.15 10.46 -3.93
CA THR A 3 -10.56 9.06 -4.13
C THR A 3 -10.31 8.20 -2.89
N THR A 4 -10.77 6.95 -2.94
CA THR A 4 -10.45 5.92 -1.95
C THR A 4 -9.29 5.08 -2.47
N ILE A 5 -8.25 4.92 -1.65
CA ILE A 5 -7.10 4.06 -1.95
C ILE A 5 -7.08 2.87 -0.99
N PHE A 6 -6.81 1.70 -1.54
CA PHE A 6 -6.62 0.45 -0.81
C PHE A 6 -5.13 0.16 -0.64
N ARG A 7 -4.71 -0.28 0.53
CA ARG A 7 -3.30 -0.67 0.77
C ARG A 7 -3.16 -1.61 1.96
N VAL A 8 -2.00 -2.23 2.10
CA VAL A 8 -1.58 -2.90 3.34
C VAL A 8 -0.69 -1.95 4.15
N GLN A 9 -0.95 -1.83 5.46
CA GLN A 9 -0.13 -1.02 6.37
C GLN A 9 -0.11 -1.56 7.81
N ASP A 10 0.92 -1.19 8.56
CA ASP A 10 1.00 -1.44 10.01
C ASP A 10 0.19 -0.41 10.83
N LYS A 11 0.16 -0.59 12.15
CA LYS A 11 -0.55 0.31 13.09
C LYS A 11 -0.05 1.77 13.06
N TYR A 12 1.13 2.03 12.51
CA TYR A 12 1.69 3.38 12.35
C TYR A 12 1.40 3.98 10.97
N GLY A 13 0.74 3.23 10.07
CA GLY A 13 0.41 3.66 8.73
C GLY A 13 1.53 3.45 7.71
N ARG A 14 2.54 2.62 8.04
CA ARG A 14 3.65 2.31 7.12
C ARG A 14 3.35 1.05 6.33
N GLY A 15 3.70 1.05 5.04
CA GLY A 15 3.55 -0.13 4.18
C GLY A 15 4.55 -1.25 4.52
N PRO A 16 4.33 -2.48 4.03
CA PRO A 16 5.17 -3.64 4.30
C PRO A 16 6.46 -3.70 3.47
N TRP A 17 6.61 -2.85 2.45
CA TRP A 17 7.82 -2.79 1.63
C TRP A 17 8.93 -2.00 2.35
N LYS A 18 9.61 -2.64 3.30
CA LYS A 18 10.73 -2.07 4.06
C LYS A 18 12.00 -2.89 3.80
N PRO A 19 13.18 -2.26 3.61
CA PRO A 19 14.44 -2.98 3.48
C PRO A 19 14.65 -3.97 4.64
N GLY A 20 15.02 -5.22 4.34
CA GLY A 20 15.21 -6.30 5.31
C GLY A 20 13.94 -6.86 5.95
N PHE A 21 12.75 -6.33 5.63
CA PHE A 21 11.47 -6.86 6.12
C PHE A 21 10.72 -7.63 5.03
N SER A 22 10.84 -7.23 3.76
CA SER A 22 10.13 -7.90 2.65
C SER A 22 10.46 -9.40 2.56
N GLU A 23 11.71 -9.78 2.83
CA GLU A 23 12.17 -11.18 2.85
C GLU A 23 11.43 -12.07 3.88
N SER A 24 10.79 -11.48 4.88
CA SER A 24 10.06 -12.23 5.92
C SER A 24 8.67 -12.69 5.50
N TRP A 25 8.15 -12.22 4.37
CA TRP A 25 6.78 -12.52 3.95
C TRP A 25 6.59 -12.69 2.45
N VAL A 26 7.47 -12.13 1.61
CA VAL A 26 7.40 -12.26 0.14
C VAL A 26 7.67 -13.71 -0.25
N GLU A 27 6.81 -14.26 -1.10
CA GLU A 27 6.97 -15.60 -1.67
C GLU A 27 7.73 -15.54 -3.00
N ASP A 28 8.42 -16.62 -3.34
CA ASP A 28 9.00 -16.78 -4.67
C ASP A 28 7.89 -17.09 -5.68
N ARG A 29 7.58 -16.13 -6.56
CA ARG A 29 6.50 -16.23 -7.57
C ARG A 29 6.90 -15.55 -8.87
N GLU A 30 6.55 -16.18 -9.99
CA GLU A 30 7.00 -15.77 -11.34
C GLU A 30 6.52 -14.38 -11.77
N ASP A 31 5.39 -13.90 -11.23
CA ASP A 31 4.83 -12.60 -11.60
C ASP A 31 5.31 -11.44 -10.71
N LEU A 32 6.19 -11.70 -9.74
CA LEU A 32 6.76 -10.65 -8.89
C LEU A 32 7.54 -9.61 -9.72
N ASP A 33 8.20 -10.04 -10.80
CA ASP A 33 8.92 -9.16 -11.73
C ASP A 33 7.99 -8.18 -12.48
N ASN A 34 6.69 -8.48 -12.55
CA ASN A 34 5.67 -7.61 -13.13
C ASN A 34 5.18 -6.54 -12.14
N LEU A 35 5.51 -6.66 -10.86
CA LEU A 35 5.09 -5.76 -9.78
C LEU A 35 6.25 -4.83 -9.41
N LYS A 36 6.56 -3.92 -10.34
CA LYS A 36 7.70 -3.00 -10.19
C LYS A 36 7.36 -1.88 -9.22
N ALA A 37 8.12 -1.77 -8.13
CA ALA A 37 8.07 -0.59 -7.28
C ALA A 37 8.41 0.68 -8.08
N TRP A 38 7.85 1.82 -7.68
CA TRP A 38 8.20 3.10 -8.29
C TRP A 38 9.70 3.39 -8.14
N PRO A 39 10.36 3.96 -9.16
CA PRO A 39 11.77 4.37 -9.05
C PRO A 39 11.99 5.26 -7.82
N LEU A 40 12.97 4.91 -6.99
CA LEU A 40 13.19 5.57 -5.70
C LEU A 40 13.44 7.09 -5.85
N GLU A 41 14.13 7.49 -6.91
CA GLU A 41 14.38 8.91 -7.21
C GLU A 41 13.09 9.68 -7.52
N ASP A 42 12.17 9.07 -8.28
CA ASP A 42 10.87 9.65 -8.58
C ASP A 42 10.03 9.79 -7.30
N VAL A 43 10.00 8.75 -6.46
CA VAL A 43 9.29 8.77 -5.17
C VAL A 43 9.86 9.86 -4.27
N ARG A 44 11.20 9.98 -4.18
CA ARG A 44 11.87 11.02 -3.39
C ARG A 44 11.54 12.42 -3.87
N ARG A 45 11.60 12.68 -5.18
CA ARG A 45 11.26 13.99 -5.76
C ARG A 45 9.82 14.38 -5.43
N ILE A 46 8.88 13.45 -5.62
CA ILE A 46 7.46 13.67 -5.31
C ILE A 46 7.25 13.85 -3.80
N ALA A 47 7.95 13.09 -2.96
CA ALA A 47 7.83 13.19 -1.51
C ALA A 47 8.34 14.55 -0.99
N ILE A 48 9.44 15.06 -1.54
CA ILE A 48 9.97 16.39 -1.22
C ILE A 48 8.93 17.46 -1.58
N GLU A 49 8.32 17.37 -2.76
CA GLU A 49 7.29 18.33 -3.17
C GLU A 49 6.05 18.22 -2.28
N ALA A 50 5.55 17.01 -2.02
CA ALA A 50 4.42 16.78 -1.12
C ALA A 50 4.67 17.36 0.29
N ALA A 51 5.88 17.21 0.82
CA ALA A 51 6.25 17.73 2.13
C ALA A 51 6.18 19.27 2.23
N LYS A 52 6.43 20.00 1.13
CA LYS A 52 6.28 21.48 1.10
C LYS A 52 4.84 21.95 1.32
N HIS A 53 3.86 21.06 1.08
CA HIS A 53 2.43 21.32 1.24
C HIS A 53 1.82 20.52 2.40
N ASP A 54 2.65 20.04 3.33
CA ASP A 54 2.23 19.20 4.47
C ASP A 54 1.46 17.93 4.07
N LEU A 55 1.76 17.38 2.89
CA LEU A 55 1.13 16.17 2.37
C LEU A 55 1.95 14.91 2.68
N CYS A 56 1.25 13.87 3.13
CA CYS A 56 1.80 12.54 3.37
C CYS A 56 1.70 11.67 2.11
N LEU A 57 2.84 11.39 1.46
CA LEU A 57 2.91 10.52 0.28
C LEU A 57 2.92 9.03 0.67
N GLY A 58 2.20 8.20 -0.07
CA GLY A 58 2.24 6.74 0.04
C GLY A 58 1.92 6.03 -1.27
N SER A 59 2.09 4.71 -1.27
CA SER A 59 1.68 3.82 -2.35
C SER A 59 0.47 2.97 -1.96
N GLY A 60 -0.36 2.64 -2.95
CA GLY A 60 -1.55 1.80 -2.79
C GLY A 60 -2.20 1.49 -4.13
N CYS A 61 -3.45 1.06 -4.11
CA CYS A 61 -4.20 0.61 -5.27
C CYS A 61 -5.59 1.24 -5.31
N LYS A 62 -6.19 1.37 -6.50
CA LYS A 62 -7.56 1.91 -6.69
C LYS A 62 -8.65 0.88 -6.41
N SER A 63 -8.30 -0.41 -6.41
CA SER A 63 -9.23 -1.50 -6.11
C SER A 63 -8.59 -2.57 -5.22
N LEU A 64 -9.43 -3.39 -4.58
CA LEU A 64 -8.97 -4.58 -3.86
C LEU A 64 -8.37 -5.61 -4.83
N GLU A 65 -8.86 -5.69 -6.06
CA GLU A 65 -8.32 -6.59 -7.08
C GLU A 65 -6.85 -6.26 -7.40
N GLN A 66 -6.53 -4.99 -7.64
CA GLN A 66 -5.15 -4.54 -7.80
C GLN A 66 -4.32 -4.86 -6.55
N LEU A 67 -4.88 -4.67 -5.35
CA LEU A 67 -4.17 -4.98 -4.10
C LEU A 67 -3.88 -6.48 -3.96
N ARG A 68 -4.77 -7.36 -4.43
CA ARG A 68 -4.54 -8.82 -4.47
C ARG A 68 -3.45 -9.24 -5.45
N ARG A 69 -3.15 -8.44 -6.47
CA ARG A 69 -1.99 -8.70 -7.34
C ARG A 69 -0.69 -8.57 -6.54
N TRP A 70 -0.61 -7.54 -5.68
CA TRP A 70 0.55 -7.22 -4.85
C TRP A 70 0.80 -8.14 -3.66
N PHE A 71 -0.23 -8.80 -3.15
CA PHE A 71 -0.13 -9.67 -1.98
C PHE A 71 -0.95 -10.91 -2.22
N THR A 72 -0.33 -12.08 -2.34
CA THR A 72 -1.03 -13.37 -2.35
C THR A 72 -1.81 -13.56 -1.04
N GLU A 73 -2.72 -14.52 -1.00
CA GLU A 73 -3.44 -14.85 0.22
C GLU A 73 -2.51 -15.28 1.36
N SER A 74 -1.46 -16.04 1.04
CA SER A 74 -0.45 -16.52 1.99
C SER A 74 0.51 -15.40 2.43
N GLU A 75 1.01 -14.57 1.51
CA GLU A 75 1.79 -13.37 1.83
C GLU A 75 1.01 -12.44 2.78
N PHE A 76 -0.26 -12.19 2.47
CA PHE A 76 -1.11 -11.36 3.31
C PHE A 76 -1.40 -11.98 4.68
N ARG A 77 -1.48 -13.31 4.77
CA ARG A 77 -1.61 -14.02 6.05
C ARG A 77 -0.39 -13.80 6.94
N ASN A 78 0.81 -13.99 6.38
CA ASN A 78 2.08 -13.75 7.09
C ASN A 78 2.15 -12.29 7.58
N LEU A 79 1.81 -11.33 6.70
CA LEU A 79 1.72 -9.91 7.06
C LEU A 79 0.69 -9.63 8.16
N SER A 80 -0.44 -10.32 8.15
CA SER A 80 -1.49 -10.17 9.16
C SER A 80 -1.03 -10.62 10.55
N GLU A 81 -0.26 -11.70 10.62
CA GLU A 81 0.38 -12.17 11.86
C GLU A 81 1.42 -11.16 12.37
N LEU A 82 2.12 -10.48 11.47
CA LEU A 82 3.05 -9.39 11.77
C LEU A 82 2.36 -8.04 12.09
N GLY A 83 1.02 -8.03 12.18
CA GLY A 83 0.24 -6.85 12.59
C GLY A 83 -0.10 -5.86 11.47
N TYR A 84 0.10 -6.24 10.21
CA TYR A 84 -0.36 -5.45 9.07
C TYR A 84 -1.83 -5.73 8.78
N ARG A 85 -2.53 -4.74 8.24
CA ARG A 85 -3.94 -4.85 7.84
C ARG A 85 -4.13 -4.24 6.47
N ALA A 86 -5.05 -4.83 5.70
CA ALA A 86 -5.56 -4.18 4.50
C ALA A 86 -6.55 -3.08 4.91
N VAL A 87 -6.37 -1.88 4.36
CA VAL A 87 -7.17 -0.70 4.73
C VAL A 87 -7.61 0.08 3.50
N ALA A 88 -8.75 0.76 3.64
CA ALA A 88 -9.23 1.80 2.75
C ALA A 88 -8.94 3.19 3.35
N LEU A 89 -8.34 4.06 2.54
CA LEU A 89 -8.01 5.45 2.86
C LEU A 89 -8.84 6.38 1.99
N LYS A 90 -9.77 7.12 2.61
CA LYS A 90 -10.58 8.12 1.90
C LYS A 90 -9.86 9.47 1.79
N GLY A 91 -10.17 10.20 0.72
CA GLY A 91 -9.70 11.56 0.50
C GLY A 91 -8.25 11.64 0.05
N ALA A 92 -7.79 10.62 -0.69
CA ALA A 92 -6.47 10.59 -1.27
C ALA A 92 -6.48 11.27 -2.65
N ILE A 93 -5.40 11.98 -2.99
CA ILE A 93 -5.18 12.55 -4.32
C ILE A 93 -4.13 11.67 -4.99
N ILE A 94 -4.47 11.09 -6.13
CA ILE A 94 -3.51 10.32 -6.93
C ILE A 94 -2.54 11.30 -7.59
N VAL A 95 -1.25 11.07 -7.38
CA VAL A 95 -0.16 11.86 -7.95
C VAL A 95 0.40 11.17 -9.19
N ARG A 96 0.45 9.84 -9.16
CA ARG A 96 0.87 8.99 -10.27
C ARG A 96 0.19 7.63 -10.17
N GLU A 97 -0.08 6.99 -11.29
CA GLU A 97 -0.62 5.64 -11.32
C GLU A 97 -0.16 4.88 -12.55
N ASP A 98 -0.20 3.55 -12.43
CA ASP A 98 -0.14 2.60 -13.52
C ASP A 98 -1.26 1.55 -13.33
N GLU A 99 -1.22 0.47 -14.10
CA GLU A 99 -2.22 -0.59 -14.05
C GLU A 99 -2.21 -1.41 -12.74
N THR A 100 -1.10 -1.37 -12.00
CA THR A 100 -0.85 -2.19 -10.81
C THR A 100 -0.96 -1.41 -9.51
N GLN A 101 -0.60 -0.13 -9.49
CA GLN A 101 -0.53 0.69 -8.29
C GLN A 101 -0.64 2.19 -8.56
N CYS A 102 -0.73 2.96 -7.48
CA CYS A 102 -0.70 4.41 -7.50
C CYS A 102 0.17 4.96 -6.37
N LEU A 103 0.81 6.09 -6.65
CA LEU A 103 1.31 7.04 -5.66
C LEU A 103 0.20 8.03 -5.35
N PHE A 104 -0.06 8.22 -4.06
CA PHE A 104 -1.10 9.14 -3.60
C PHE A 104 -0.58 10.03 -2.47
N ALA A 105 -1.19 11.21 -2.37
CA ALA A 105 -0.96 12.16 -1.30
C ALA A 105 -2.22 12.33 -0.43
N ARG A 106 -2.04 12.55 0.87
CA ARG A 106 -3.10 12.91 1.83
C ARG A 106 -2.62 14.01 2.75
N GLY A 107 -3.47 14.98 3.07
CA GLY A 107 -3.18 16.01 4.09
C GLY A 107 -3.23 15.51 5.55
N ARG A 108 -3.02 14.21 5.77
CA ARG A 108 -2.95 13.59 7.10
C ARG A 108 -2.19 12.26 7.05
N PRO A 109 -1.52 11.86 8.14
CA PRO A 109 -0.85 10.57 8.23
C PRO A 109 -1.77 9.40 7.94
N HIS A 110 -1.26 8.36 7.29
CA HIS A 110 -2.09 7.30 6.71
C HIS A 110 -2.84 6.45 7.72
N ARG A 111 -2.35 6.39 8.98
CA ARG A 111 -3.07 5.75 10.10
C ARG A 111 -4.41 6.40 10.42
N TYR A 112 -4.56 7.71 10.18
CA TYR A 112 -5.77 8.43 10.57
C TYR A 112 -6.89 8.25 9.56
N GLY A 113 -8.06 7.81 10.05
CA GLY A 113 -9.23 7.51 9.23
C GLY A 113 -9.06 6.30 8.31
N ALA A 114 -8.04 5.47 8.54
CA ALA A 114 -7.91 4.18 7.86
C ALA A 114 -9.02 3.25 8.35
N ARG A 115 -9.73 2.63 7.40
CA ARG A 115 -10.76 1.62 7.71
C ARG A 115 -10.26 0.28 7.25
N GLU A 116 -10.20 -0.69 8.15
CA GLU A 116 -9.87 -2.07 7.78
C GLU A 116 -10.88 -2.60 6.76
N VAL A 117 -10.37 -3.36 5.79
CA VAL A 117 -11.14 -4.03 4.75
C VAL A 117 -10.70 -5.48 4.63
N LEU A 118 -11.61 -6.34 4.22
CA LEU A 118 -11.28 -7.74 3.94
C LEU A 118 -10.61 -7.83 2.57
N LEU A 119 -9.29 -8.09 2.56
CA LEU A 119 -8.57 -8.36 1.31
C LEU A 119 -8.92 -9.75 0.78
N TYR A 120 -8.83 -10.75 1.66
CA TYR A 120 -9.26 -12.13 1.43
C TYR A 120 -10.38 -12.46 2.42
N ALA A 121 -11.32 -13.33 2.02
CA ALA A 121 -12.37 -13.78 2.92
C ALA A 121 -11.74 -14.52 4.10
N LYS A 122 -12.22 -14.28 5.33
CA LYS A 122 -11.86 -15.15 6.45
C LYS A 122 -12.49 -16.50 6.15
N ARG A 123 -11.67 -17.56 6.00
CA ARG A 123 -12.19 -18.91 6.17
C ARG A 123 -12.56 -19.05 7.64
N ASP A 124 -13.82 -19.40 7.90
CA ASP A 124 -14.23 -19.86 9.22
C ASP A 124 -13.29 -21.01 9.63
N ARG A 125 -12.67 -20.87 10.80
CA ARG A 125 -11.88 -21.94 11.41
C ARG A 125 -12.81 -23.04 11.93
#